data_AF-A0A950LI01-F1
#
_entry.id   AF-A0A950LI01-F1
#
_cell.length_a   1.000
_cell.length_b   1.000
_cell.length_c   1.000
_cell.angle_alpha   90.00
_cell.angle_beta   90.00
_cell.angle_gamma   90.00
#
_symmetry.space_group_name_H-M   'P 1'
#
loop_
_entity.id
_entity.type
_entity.pdbx_description
1 polymer ?
#
loop_
_entity_poly.entity_id
_entity_poly.type
_entity_poly.pdbx_seq_one_letter_code
_entity_poly.pdbx_strand_id
1 'polypeptide(L)'
;TLLLFDEPLSNLDLKLRERLRLELKELQRRTGLTSIYVTHDQAEAVELADRILVMENGRVVQVGAPRELYHQPQSRFVAEFISTANIFAGQVLARLADDCASVETQTGRELAALHDGTVSEGDLVDVVIHPEDCRISVDESGRPDGYQARIVSRRYQGTSTRYTLDWAGEMFDVVVLGSEAPLAEGAEVTLTVPRERARIIVRNSSRGTR
;
A
#
# COMPACT_ATOMS: atom_id res chain seq x y z
N THR A 1 -30.76 14.62 8.86
CA THR A 1 -31.21 13.43 8.10
C THR A 1 -30.00 12.58 7.80
N LEU A 2 -30.12 11.26 8.00
CA LEU A 2 -29.05 10.29 7.79
C LEU A 2 -29.48 9.31 6.68
N LEU A 3 -28.60 9.04 5.73
CA LEU A 3 -28.74 7.96 4.77
C LEU A 3 -27.81 6.81 5.13
N LEU A 4 -28.29 5.58 5.04
CA LEU A 4 -27.50 4.37 5.24
C LEU A 4 -27.58 3.53 3.97
N PHE A 5 -26.42 3.18 3.44
CA PHE A 5 -26.27 2.31 2.28
C PHE A 5 -25.51 1.06 2.70
N ASP A 6 -26.10 -0.11 2.45
CA ASP A 6 -25.51 -1.40 2.76
C ASP A 6 -25.25 -2.16 1.45
N GLU A 7 -23.98 -2.18 1.03
CA GLU A 7 -23.49 -2.76 -0.23
C GLU A 7 -24.36 -2.47 -1.46
N PRO A 8 -24.77 -1.22 -1.73
CA PRO A 8 -25.85 -0.94 -2.68
C PRO A 8 -25.47 -1.19 -4.15
N LEU A 9 -24.18 -1.36 -4.47
CA LEU A 9 -23.68 -1.54 -5.84
C LEU A 9 -23.05 -2.92 -6.11
N SER A 10 -23.05 -3.83 -5.13
CA SER A 10 -22.35 -5.12 -5.20
C SER A 10 -22.85 -6.01 -6.35
N ASN A 11 -24.14 -5.94 -6.67
CA ASN A 11 -24.81 -6.78 -7.68
C ASN A 11 -24.84 -6.18 -9.10
N LEU A 12 -24.15 -5.06 -9.33
CA LEU A 12 -24.16 -4.36 -10.61
C LEU A 12 -22.92 -4.68 -11.45
N ASP A 13 -23.06 -4.60 -12.78
CA ASP A 13 -21.93 -4.68 -13.68
C ASP A 13 -20.98 -3.49 -13.50
N LEU A 14 -19.72 -3.65 -13.94
CA LEU A 14 -18.66 -2.66 -13.71
C LEU A 14 -19.00 -1.27 -14.24
N LYS A 15 -19.58 -1.16 -15.45
CA LYS A 15 -19.85 0.15 -16.08
C LYS A 15 -20.99 0.88 -15.38
N LEU A 16 -22.05 0.14 -15.03
CA LEU A 16 -23.17 0.73 -14.30
C LEU A 16 -22.75 1.13 -12.88
N ARG A 17 -21.91 0.31 -12.24
CA ARG A 17 -21.34 0.57 -10.93
C ARG A 17 -20.55 1.87 -10.91
N GLU A 18 -19.60 2.05 -11.82
CA GLU A 18 -18.81 3.29 -11.96
C GLU A 18 -19.71 4.52 -12.16
N ARG A 19 -20.70 4.42 -13.04
CA ARG A 19 -21.65 5.51 -13.28
C ARG A 19 -22.42 5.88 -12.01
N LEU A 20 -22.97 4.90 -11.30
CA LEU A 20 -23.74 5.16 -10.10
C LEU A 20 -22.88 5.68 -8.94
N ARG A 21 -21.62 5.28 -8.83
CA ARG A 21 -20.67 5.87 -7.86
C ARG A 21 -20.57 7.39 -8.07
N LEU A 22 -20.39 7.82 -9.32
CA LEU A 22 -20.32 9.24 -9.65
C LEU A 22 -21.62 9.98 -9.35
N GLU A 23 -22.77 9.40 -9.71
CA GLU A 23 -24.08 10.00 -9.43
C GLU A 23 -24.35 10.13 -7.91
N LEU A 24 -24.00 9.11 -7.12
CA LEU A 24 -24.12 9.13 -5.66
C LEU A 24 -23.24 10.21 -5.02
N LYS A 25 -21.98 10.31 -5.45
CA LYS A 25 -21.05 11.34 -4.95
C LYS A 25 -21.57 12.75 -5.23
N GLU A 26 -22.07 12.98 -6.44
CA GLU A 26 -22.63 14.28 -6.82
C GLU A 26 -23.91 14.60 -6.04
N LEU A 27 -24.79 13.60 -5.84
CA LEU A 27 -26.00 13.75 -5.04
C LEU A 27 -25.68 14.09 -3.58
N GLN A 28 -24.75 13.36 -2.97
CA GLN A 28 -24.31 13.62 -1.59
C GLN A 28 -23.75 15.04 -1.46
N ARG A 29 -22.87 15.45 -2.38
CA ARG A 29 -22.28 16.80 -2.39
C ARG A 29 -23.33 17.90 -2.55
N ARG A 30 -24.31 17.70 -3.44
CA ARG A 30 -25.37 18.68 -3.70
C ARG A 30 -26.39 18.78 -2.56
N THR A 31 -26.66 17.67 -1.87
CA THR A 31 -27.69 17.61 -0.82
C THR A 31 -27.13 17.91 0.57
N GLY A 32 -25.83 17.72 0.79
CA GLY A 32 -25.20 17.89 2.10
C GLY A 32 -25.69 16.90 3.15
N LEU A 33 -26.34 15.80 2.73
CA LEU A 33 -26.84 14.78 3.63
C LEU A 33 -25.67 13.98 4.22
N THR A 34 -25.74 13.72 5.52
CA THR A 34 -24.85 12.76 6.17
C THR A 34 -25.21 11.36 5.69
N SER A 35 -24.24 10.65 5.14
CA SER A 35 -24.41 9.30 4.59
C SER A 35 -23.39 8.36 5.20
N ILE A 36 -23.82 7.14 5.52
CA ILE A 36 -22.95 6.03 5.89
C ILE A 36 -23.05 4.99 4.77
N TYR A 37 -21.90 4.57 4.25
CA TYR A 37 -21.80 3.61 3.16
C TYR A 37 -20.97 2.42 3.61
N VAL A 38 -21.54 1.21 3.51
CA VAL A 38 -20.89 -0.05 3.85
C VAL A 38 -20.59 -0.79 2.54
N THR A 39 -19.34 -1.20 2.36
CA THR A 39 -18.88 -1.91 1.16
C THR A 39 -17.65 -2.75 1.47
N HIS A 40 -17.48 -3.83 0.71
CA HIS A 40 -16.25 -4.61 0.64
C HIS A 40 -15.34 -4.20 -0.53
N ASP A 41 -15.77 -3.26 -1.38
CA ASP A 41 -15.01 -2.76 -2.53
C ASP A 41 -14.16 -1.55 -2.13
N GLN A 42 -12.84 -1.69 -2.27
CA GLN A 42 -11.87 -0.66 -1.90
C GLN A 42 -12.01 0.60 -2.77
N ALA A 43 -12.30 0.44 -4.06
CA ALA A 43 -12.45 1.55 -4.99
C ALA A 43 -13.69 2.38 -4.62
N GLU A 44 -14.78 1.74 -4.17
CA GLU A 44 -15.95 2.47 -3.63
C GLU A 44 -15.59 3.31 -2.42
N ALA A 45 -14.89 2.71 -1.45
CA ALA A 45 -14.51 3.40 -0.23
C ALA A 45 -13.61 4.61 -0.54
N VAL A 46 -12.61 4.44 -1.41
CA VAL A 46 -11.66 5.50 -1.77
C VAL A 46 -12.30 6.60 -2.62
N GLU A 47 -13.22 6.26 -3.54
CA GLU A 47 -13.84 7.24 -4.44
C GLU A 47 -14.96 8.04 -3.79
N LEU A 48 -15.77 7.41 -2.93
CA LEU A 48 -16.99 8.02 -2.36
C LEU A 48 -16.76 8.70 -1.02
N ALA A 49 -15.86 8.18 -0.19
CA ALA A 49 -15.81 8.56 1.21
C ALA A 49 -14.97 9.82 1.47
N ASP A 50 -15.52 10.73 2.29
CA ASP A 50 -14.72 11.77 2.93
C ASP A 50 -13.81 11.18 4.01
N ARG A 51 -14.32 10.15 4.72
CA ARG A 51 -13.61 9.38 5.74
C ARG A 51 -13.99 7.91 5.64
N ILE A 52 -13.01 7.04 5.73
CA ILE A 52 -13.17 5.60 5.74
C ILE A 52 -12.94 5.11 7.17
N LEU A 53 -13.81 4.20 7.61
CA LEU A 53 -13.67 3.46 8.85
C LEU A 53 -13.37 2.00 8.47
N VAL A 54 -12.15 1.56 8.74
CA VAL A 54 -11.69 0.20 8.45
C VAL A 54 -11.97 -0.69 9.65
N MET A 55 -12.65 -1.82 9.42
CA MET A 55 -12.99 -2.78 10.46
C MET A 55 -12.34 -4.14 10.20
N GLU A 56 -11.91 -4.78 11.28
CA GLU A 56 -11.43 -6.16 11.28
C GLU A 56 -12.05 -6.88 12.48
N ASN A 57 -12.64 -8.06 12.26
CA ASN A 57 -13.25 -8.88 13.32
C ASN A 57 -14.23 -8.10 14.23
N GLY A 58 -15.04 -7.21 13.63
CA GLY A 58 -16.02 -6.39 14.34
C GLY A 58 -15.43 -5.22 15.16
N ARG A 59 -14.13 -4.96 15.05
CA ARG A 59 -13.46 -3.83 15.72
C ARG A 59 -12.99 -2.80 14.71
N VAL A 60 -13.09 -1.53 15.07
CA VAL A 60 -12.51 -0.44 14.29
C VAL A 60 -10.99 -0.50 14.43
N VAL A 61 -10.30 -0.66 13.30
CA VAL A 61 -8.84 -0.70 13.26
C VAL A 61 -8.28 0.70 13.04
N GLN A 62 -8.83 1.45 12.09
CA GLN A 62 -8.40 2.81 11.78
C GLN A 62 -9.54 3.62 11.16
N VAL A 63 -9.55 4.93 11.42
CA VAL A 63 -10.46 5.89 10.79
C VAL A 63 -9.66 7.07 10.26
N GLY A 64 -9.85 7.43 9.00
CA GLY A 64 -9.12 8.53 8.39
C GLY A 64 -9.66 8.90 7.01
N ALA A 65 -9.14 9.97 6.42
CA ALA A 65 -9.39 10.24 5.00
C ALA A 65 -8.73 9.14 4.14
N PRO A 66 -9.23 8.84 2.93
CA PRO A 66 -8.66 7.80 2.07
C PRO A 66 -7.14 7.95 1.86
N ARG A 67 -6.69 9.19 1.64
CA ARG A 67 -5.28 9.53 1.44
C ARG A 67 -4.43 9.31 2.70
N GLU A 68 -4.98 9.55 3.88
CA GLU A 68 -4.28 9.30 5.15
C GLU A 68 -4.11 7.80 5.38
N LEU A 69 -5.17 7.01 5.15
CA LEU A 69 -5.09 5.56 5.29
C LEU A 69 -4.11 4.93 4.28
N TYR A 70 -4.01 5.52 3.09
CA TYR A 70 -3.06 5.08 2.05
C TYR A 70 -1.60 5.33 2.46
N HIS A 71 -1.28 6.52 2.94
CA HIS A 71 0.10 6.92 3.22
C HIS A 71 0.57 6.59 4.65
N GLN A 72 -0.36 6.45 5.59
CA GLN A 72 -0.11 6.22 7.02
C GLN A 72 -1.02 5.11 7.57
N PRO A 73 -0.94 3.88 7.02
CA PRO A 73 -1.64 2.74 7.61
C PRO A 73 -1.06 2.42 9.00
N GLN A 74 -1.93 2.23 10.00
CA GLN A 74 -1.54 1.92 11.38
C GLN A 74 -1.42 0.42 11.65
N SER A 75 -1.80 -0.42 10.69
CA SER A 75 -1.67 -1.87 10.77
C SER A 75 -1.47 -2.45 9.39
N ARG A 76 -0.87 -3.65 9.36
CA ARG A 76 -0.76 -4.46 8.14
C ARG A 76 -2.11 -4.65 7.46
N PHE A 77 -3.15 -4.95 8.25
CA PHE A 77 -4.52 -5.11 7.73
C PHE A 77 -5.00 -3.87 6.96
N VAL A 78 -4.79 -2.67 7.50
CA VAL A 78 -5.19 -1.43 6.81
C VAL A 78 -4.38 -1.22 5.54
N ALA A 79 -3.07 -1.50 5.57
CA ALA A 79 -2.21 -1.39 4.38
C ALA A 79 -2.67 -2.33 3.26
N GLU A 80 -2.99 -3.59 3.58
CA GLU A 80 -3.52 -4.60 2.65
C GLU A 80 -4.95 -4.26 2.17
N PHE A 81 -5.75 -3.64 3.04
CA PHE A 81 -7.13 -3.29 2.73
C PHE A 81 -7.25 -2.05 1.83
N ILE A 82 -6.36 -1.06 1.96
CA ILE A 82 -6.48 0.20 1.22
C ILE A 82 -5.69 0.16 -0.10
N SER A 83 -4.64 -0.66 -0.18
CA SER A 83 -3.70 -0.62 -1.28
C SER A 83 -3.14 -1.99 -1.65
N THR A 84 -2.66 -2.12 -2.88
CA THR A 84 -1.86 -3.28 -3.31
C THR A 84 -0.38 -3.03 -3.03
N ALA A 85 -0.05 -2.81 -1.74
CA ALA A 85 1.31 -2.52 -1.29
C ALA A 85 2.18 -3.79 -1.20
N ASN A 86 3.48 -3.62 -1.35
CA ASN A 86 4.46 -4.62 -0.92
C ASN A 86 4.63 -4.50 0.59
N ILE A 87 4.49 -5.62 1.32
CA ILE A 87 4.60 -5.64 2.78
C ILE A 87 5.57 -6.72 3.22
N PHE A 88 6.72 -6.29 3.73
CA PHE A 88 7.80 -7.17 4.18
C PHE A 88 7.88 -7.21 5.69
N ALA A 89 7.95 -8.43 6.22
CA ALA A 89 8.27 -8.64 7.61
C ALA A 89 9.75 -8.36 7.86
N GLY A 90 10.08 -7.68 8.95
CA GLY A 90 11.48 -7.42 9.28
C GLY A 90 11.72 -7.10 10.76
N GLN A 91 12.97 -6.82 11.06
CA GLN A 91 13.45 -6.40 12.37
C GLN A 91 14.24 -5.10 12.26
N VAL A 92 14.00 -4.17 13.17
CA VAL A 92 14.75 -2.90 13.22
C VAL A 92 16.20 -3.18 13.63
N LEU A 93 17.16 -2.82 12.78
CA LEU A 93 18.59 -2.94 13.07
C LEU A 93 19.14 -1.73 13.83
N ALA A 94 18.74 -0.52 13.41
CA ALA A 94 19.22 0.71 14.02
C ALA A 94 18.30 1.88 13.67
N ARG A 95 18.26 2.89 14.53
CA ARG A 95 17.66 4.18 14.18
C ARG A 95 18.67 5.00 13.38
N LEU A 96 18.25 5.47 12.20
CA LEU A 96 19.06 6.31 11.33
C LEU A 96 18.80 7.81 11.59
N ALA A 97 17.56 8.15 11.96
CA ALA A 97 17.12 9.48 12.35
C ALA A 97 15.94 9.41 13.34
N ASP A 98 15.36 10.55 13.69
CA ASP A 98 14.21 10.61 14.60
C ASP A 98 12.97 9.91 14.03
N ASP A 99 12.78 9.98 12.72
CA ASP A 99 11.64 9.45 11.96
C ASP A 99 12.04 8.34 10.98
N CYS A 100 13.29 7.84 11.03
CA CYS A 100 13.82 6.88 10.08
C CYS A 100 14.64 5.79 10.78
N ALA A 101 14.41 4.54 10.39
CA ALA A 101 15.16 3.39 10.89
C ALA A 101 15.58 2.45 9.75
N SER A 102 16.67 1.74 9.99
CA SER A 102 17.11 0.62 9.17
C SER A 102 16.41 -0.65 9.64
N VAL A 103 15.88 -1.42 8.69
CA VAL A 103 15.14 -2.65 8.92
C VAL A 103 15.75 -3.76 8.06
N GLU A 104 16.06 -4.89 8.68
CA GLU A 104 16.40 -6.12 7.97
C GLU A 104 15.13 -6.92 7.68
N THR A 105 14.85 -7.21 6.42
CA THR A 105 13.78 -8.11 6.02
C THR A 105 14.10 -9.55 6.39
N GLN A 106 13.11 -10.44 6.35
CA GLN A 106 13.34 -11.88 6.59
C GLN A 106 14.32 -12.53 5.60
N THR A 107 14.52 -11.93 4.43
CA THR A 107 15.50 -12.35 3.42
C THR A 107 16.91 -11.79 3.64
N GLY A 108 17.14 -11.04 4.73
CA GLY A 108 18.44 -10.44 5.06
C GLY A 108 18.74 -9.19 4.23
N ARG A 109 17.72 -8.53 3.67
CA ARG A 109 17.88 -7.26 2.96
C ARG A 109 17.65 -6.10 3.91
N GLU A 110 18.57 -5.15 3.91
CA GLU A 110 18.45 -3.94 4.70
C GLU A 110 17.68 -2.87 3.91
N LEU A 111 16.68 -2.24 4.53
CA LEU A 111 15.89 -1.15 3.98
C LEU A 111 15.85 0.01 4.98
N ALA A 112 16.00 1.24 4.49
CA ALA A 112 15.68 2.42 5.28
C ALA A 112 14.18 2.77 5.10
N ALA A 113 13.46 2.96 6.19
CA ALA A 113 12.03 3.27 6.17
C ALA A 113 11.65 4.30 7.24
N LEU A 114 10.64 5.12 6.93
CA LEU A 114 10.10 6.12 7.84
C LEU A 114 9.16 5.51 8.87
N HIS A 115 9.09 6.10 10.06
CA HIS A 115 8.13 5.72 11.11
C HIS A 115 7.53 6.97 11.77
N ASP A 116 6.24 6.91 12.13
CA ASP A 116 5.54 8.02 12.82
C ASP A 116 5.50 7.84 14.35
N GLY A 117 6.08 6.75 14.88
CA GLY A 117 6.02 6.37 16.28
C GLY A 117 7.39 6.12 16.91
N THR A 118 7.41 5.46 18.07
CA THR A 118 8.66 4.99 18.68
C THR A 118 8.97 3.60 18.15
N VAL A 119 10.15 3.44 17.54
CA VAL A 119 10.72 2.14 17.17
C VAL A 119 12.06 1.99 17.90
N SER A 120 12.33 0.79 18.37
CA SER A 120 13.56 0.41 19.04
C SER A 120 14.29 -0.65 18.23
N GLU A 121 15.61 -0.67 18.35
CA GLU A 121 16.41 -1.77 17.82
C GLU A 121 15.88 -3.11 18.35
N GLY A 122 15.75 -4.09 17.45
CA GLY A 122 15.19 -5.40 17.73
C GLY A 122 13.67 -5.50 17.60
N ASP A 123 12.94 -4.40 17.42
CA ASP A 123 11.48 -4.44 17.22
C ASP A 123 11.12 -5.19 15.94
N LEU A 124 10.09 -6.04 16.02
CA LEU A 124 9.51 -6.69 14.86
C LEU A 124 8.52 -5.74 14.17
N VAL A 125 8.68 -5.58 12.87
CA VAL A 125 7.94 -4.60 12.09
C VAL A 125 7.48 -5.16 10.75
N ASP A 126 6.49 -4.49 10.15
CA ASP A 126 6.17 -4.61 8.74
C ASP A 126 6.64 -3.34 8.01
N VAL A 127 7.35 -3.50 6.90
CA VAL A 127 7.72 -2.41 6.00
C VAL A 127 6.76 -2.39 4.82
N VAL A 128 6.03 -1.30 4.67
CA VAL A 128 5.06 -1.07 3.60
C VAL A 128 5.69 -0.18 2.53
N ILE A 129 5.66 -0.64 1.29
CA ILE A 129 6.16 0.08 0.13
C ILE A 129 5.14 -0.02 -1.01
N HIS A 130 4.66 1.11 -1.50
CA HIS A 130 3.74 1.12 -2.63
C HIS A 130 4.47 0.84 -3.95
N PRO A 131 3.93 -0.02 -4.84
CA PRO A 131 4.59 -0.37 -6.09
C PRO A 131 4.94 0.83 -6.99
N GLU A 132 4.11 1.87 -6.99
CA GLU A 132 4.33 3.09 -7.78
C GLU A 132 5.38 4.05 -7.19
N ASP A 133 5.80 3.80 -5.96
CA ASP A 133 6.85 4.57 -5.29
C ASP A 133 8.27 4.05 -5.60
N CYS A 134 8.36 2.90 -6.26
CA CYS A 134 9.62 2.24 -6.59
C CYS A 134 10.08 2.56 -8.01
N ARG A 135 11.38 2.41 -8.26
CA ARG A 135 11.96 2.54 -9.61
C ARG A 135 12.76 1.30 -9.96
N ILE A 136 12.76 0.96 -11.24
CA ILE A 136 13.60 -0.09 -11.82
C ILE A 136 14.45 0.50 -12.93
N SER A 137 15.73 0.14 -12.98
CA SER A 137 16.69 0.55 -14.00
C SER A 137 17.53 -0.63 -14.48
N VAL A 138 17.98 -0.56 -15.73
CA VAL A 138 19.03 -1.44 -16.29
C VAL A 138 20.33 -0.67 -16.16
N ASP A 139 21.34 -1.26 -15.52
CA ASP A 139 22.67 -0.68 -15.31
C ASP A 139 22.79 0.52 -14.35
N GLU A 140 22.63 0.24 -13.05
CA GLU A 140 23.10 1.12 -11.96
C GLU A 140 23.87 0.34 -10.89
N SER A 141 24.69 -0.62 -11.32
CA SER A 141 25.65 -1.34 -10.47
C SER A 141 26.50 -0.35 -9.68
N GLY A 142 26.26 -0.25 -8.36
CA GLY A 142 27.06 0.58 -7.44
C GLY A 142 26.37 1.83 -6.88
N ARG A 143 25.07 2.05 -7.12
CA ARG A 143 24.33 2.99 -6.26
C ARG A 143 24.12 2.38 -4.87
N PRO A 144 24.40 3.12 -3.78
CA PRO A 144 24.23 2.60 -2.42
C PRO A 144 22.77 2.21 -2.10
N ASP A 145 21.79 2.80 -2.81
CA ASP A 145 20.36 2.62 -2.55
C ASP A 145 19.68 1.63 -3.53
N GLY A 146 20.47 0.89 -4.32
CA GLY A 146 19.98 -0.01 -5.35
C GLY A 146 20.09 -1.50 -4.99
N TYR A 147 18.98 -2.23 -5.08
CA TYR A 147 18.92 -3.66 -4.81
C TYR A 147 18.86 -4.47 -6.11
N GLN A 148 19.67 -5.51 -6.22
CA GLN A 148 19.58 -6.44 -7.35
C GLN A 148 18.32 -7.29 -7.25
N ALA A 149 17.56 -7.34 -8.35
CA ALA A 149 16.35 -8.13 -8.48
C ALA A 149 16.16 -8.58 -9.93
N ARG A 150 15.40 -9.65 -10.14
CA ARG A 150 15.13 -10.20 -11.47
C ARG A 150 13.66 -10.07 -11.82
N ILE A 151 13.33 -9.64 -13.04
CA ILE A 151 11.93 -9.59 -13.48
C ILE A 151 11.40 -11.01 -13.65
N VAL A 152 10.34 -11.35 -12.92
CA VAL A 152 9.65 -12.64 -13.03
C VAL A 152 8.48 -12.55 -13.98
N SER A 153 7.71 -11.47 -13.92
CA SER A 153 6.60 -11.26 -14.85
C SER A 153 6.36 -9.77 -15.12
N ARG A 154 5.74 -9.50 -16.27
CA ARG A 154 5.24 -8.15 -16.60
C ARG A 154 3.78 -8.21 -17.03
N ARG A 155 2.99 -7.27 -16.52
CA ARG A 155 1.56 -7.15 -16.84
C ARG A 155 1.25 -5.73 -17.28
N TYR A 156 0.90 -5.56 -18.55
CA TYR A 156 0.45 -4.28 -19.08
C TYR A 156 -0.97 -3.97 -18.60
N GLN A 157 -1.18 -2.78 -18.05
CA GLN A 157 -2.45 -2.31 -17.48
C GLN A 157 -2.96 -1.04 -18.18
N GLY A 158 -2.62 -0.86 -19.46
CA GLY A 158 -3.11 0.26 -20.29
C GLY A 158 -2.29 1.54 -20.15
N THR A 159 -2.20 2.13 -18.96
CA THR A 159 -1.42 3.37 -18.73
C THR A 159 -0.16 3.13 -17.89
N SER A 160 -0.01 1.92 -17.40
CA SER A 160 1.12 1.47 -16.60
C SER A 160 1.45 0.03 -16.90
N THR A 161 2.65 -0.37 -16.51
CA THR A 161 3.08 -1.77 -16.52
C THR A 161 3.44 -2.15 -15.09
N ARG A 162 2.79 -3.20 -14.59
CA ARG A 162 3.15 -3.82 -13.33
C ARG A 162 4.19 -4.90 -13.58
N TYR A 163 5.37 -4.72 -12.99
CA TYR A 163 6.42 -5.71 -12.95
C TYR A 163 6.38 -6.43 -11.62
N THR A 164 6.52 -7.75 -11.65
CA THR A 164 6.77 -8.54 -10.45
C THR A 164 8.21 -9.00 -10.50
N LEU A 165 8.99 -8.65 -9.48
CA LEU A 165 10.41 -8.93 -9.35
C LEU A 165 10.64 -10.04 -8.32
N ASP A 166 11.69 -10.83 -8.51
CA ASP A 166 12.30 -11.70 -7.51
C ASP A 166 13.43 -10.91 -6.85
N TRP A 167 13.18 -10.46 -5.63
CA TRP A 167 14.09 -9.72 -4.79
C TRP A 167 14.60 -10.64 -3.69
N ALA A 168 15.68 -11.37 -3.96
CA ALA A 168 16.30 -12.33 -3.04
C ALA A 168 15.34 -13.41 -2.50
N GLY A 169 14.45 -13.92 -3.36
CA GLY A 169 13.46 -14.94 -3.00
C GLY A 169 12.11 -14.38 -2.53
N GLU A 170 11.99 -13.06 -2.36
CA GLU A 170 10.71 -12.39 -2.12
C GLU A 170 10.15 -11.75 -3.39
N MET A 171 8.84 -11.85 -3.58
CA MET A 171 8.16 -11.21 -4.71
C MET A 171 7.93 -9.74 -4.40
N PHE A 172 8.34 -8.86 -5.31
CA PHE A 172 8.20 -7.41 -5.17
C PHE A 172 7.53 -6.83 -6.41
N ASP A 173 6.38 -6.19 -6.24
CA ASP A 173 5.68 -5.51 -7.33
C ASP A 173 6.16 -4.06 -7.50
N VAL A 174 6.40 -3.65 -8.74
CA VAL A 174 6.70 -2.27 -9.13
C VAL A 174 5.76 -1.84 -10.24
N VAL A 175 5.21 -0.63 -10.14
CA VAL A 175 4.36 -0.05 -11.19
C VAL A 175 5.13 1.07 -11.87
N VAL A 176 5.36 0.90 -13.17
CA VAL A 176 6.00 1.91 -14.02
C VAL A 176 4.93 2.54 -14.92
N LEU A 177 4.82 3.86 -14.87
CA LEU A 177 3.91 4.61 -15.74
C LEU A 177 4.44 4.67 -17.17
N GLY A 178 3.53 4.64 -18.14
CA GLY A 178 3.86 4.72 -19.56
C GLY A 178 3.46 3.48 -20.33
N SER A 179 3.33 3.66 -21.65
CA SER A 179 2.98 2.59 -22.59
C SER A 179 4.18 1.76 -23.05
N GLU A 180 5.39 2.26 -22.83
CA GLU A 180 6.61 1.54 -23.15
C GLU A 180 7.01 0.66 -21.96
N ALA A 181 7.03 -0.65 -22.18
CA ALA A 181 7.48 -1.65 -21.22
C ALA A 181 8.81 -2.27 -21.72
N PRO A 182 9.92 -1.52 -21.69
CA PRO A 182 11.15 -1.93 -22.36
C PRO A 182 11.79 -3.17 -21.75
N LEU A 183 11.46 -3.49 -20.50
CA LEU A 183 12.11 -4.57 -19.76
C LEU A 183 11.40 -5.91 -19.99
N ALA A 184 12.19 -6.93 -20.30
CA ALA A 184 11.74 -8.29 -20.56
C ALA A 184 11.73 -9.13 -19.28
N GLU A 185 10.90 -10.17 -19.27
CA GLU A 185 10.95 -11.20 -18.23
C GLU A 185 12.32 -11.90 -18.24
N GLY A 186 12.84 -12.21 -17.06
CA GLY A 186 14.17 -12.77 -16.85
C GLY A 186 15.31 -11.73 -16.84
N ALA A 187 15.05 -10.46 -17.13
CA ALA A 187 16.07 -9.42 -17.04
C ALA A 187 16.46 -9.13 -15.58
N GLU A 188 17.75 -8.99 -15.33
CA GLU A 188 18.29 -8.45 -14.08
C GLU A 188 18.15 -6.93 -14.08
N VAL A 189 17.67 -6.39 -12.97
CA VAL A 189 17.38 -4.96 -12.79
C VAL A 189 17.85 -4.50 -11.42
N THR A 190 18.11 -3.19 -11.31
CA THR A 190 18.30 -2.55 -10.02
C THR A 190 16.99 -1.94 -9.56
N LEU A 191 16.44 -2.46 -8.47
CA LEU A 191 15.30 -1.91 -7.74
C LEU A 191 15.80 -0.78 -6.82
N THR A 192 15.20 0.41 -6.95
CA THR A 192 15.42 1.52 -6.02
C THR A 192 14.16 1.77 -5.22
N VAL A 193 14.29 1.72 -3.89
CA VAL A 193 13.23 2.07 -2.95
C VAL A 193 13.64 3.38 -2.24
N PRO A 194 13.02 4.52 -2.57
CA PRO A 194 13.29 5.76 -1.85
C PRO A 194 12.85 5.61 -0.39
N ARG A 195 13.75 5.90 0.55
CA ARG A 195 13.47 5.74 2.00
C ARG A 195 12.24 6.52 2.45
N GLU A 196 11.97 7.67 1.84
CA GLU A 196 10.81 8.52 2.14
C GLU A 196 9.47 7.92 1.68
N ARG A 197 9.51 6.83 0.91
CA ARG A 197 8.34 6.09 0.43
C ARG A 197 8.18 4.71 1.07
N ALA A 198 9.11 4.31 1.93
CA ALA A 198 8.98 3.11 2.74
C ALA A 198 8.49 3.51 4.14
N ARG A 199 7.51 2.77 4.67
CA ARG A 199 6.87 3.05 5.97
C ARG A 199 6.93 1.86 6.89
N ILE A 200 7.28 2.08 8.15
CA ILE A 200 7.28 1.07 9.20
C ILE A 200 5.93 1.06 9.91
N ILE A 201 5.38 -0.14 10.04
CA ILE A 201 4.28 -0.47 10.94
C ILE A 201 4.84 -1.38 12.02
N VAL A 202 4.76 -0.94 13.27
CA VAL A 202 5.16 -1.79 14.40
C VAL A 202 4.20 -2.96 14.50
N ARG A 203 4.73 -4.18 14.50
CA ARG A 203 3.92 -5.36 14.81
C ARG A 203 3.63 -5.30 16.30
N ASN A 204 2.46 -4.76 16.63
CA ASN A 204 1.91 -4.95 17.96
C ASN A 204 1.73 -6.45 18.14
N SER A 205 2.70 -7.10 18.78
CA SER A 205 2.49 -8.41 19.37
C SER A 205 1.18 -8.30 20.12
N SER A 206 0.22 -9.13 19.74
CA SER A 206 -1.05 -9.22 20.41
C SER A 206 -0.75 -9.43 21.89
N ARG A 207 -0.77 -8.34 22.66
CA ARG A 207 -0.99 -8.40 24.09
C ARG A 207 -2.39 -8.95 24.20
N GLY A 208 -2.45 -10.28 24.28
CA GLY A 208 -3.64 -11.04 24.63
C GLY A 208 -4.22 -10.38 25.86
N THR A 209 -5.26 -9.60 25.66
CA THR A 209 -6.07 -9.10 26.75
C THR A 209 -7.16 -10.14 26.88
N ARG A 210 -7.01 -10.94 27.94
CA ARG A 210 -8.02 -11.84 28.47
C ARG A 210 -9.34 -11.12 28.70
#